data_AF-A0AAN7UP89-F1
#
_entry.id   AF-A0AAN7UP89-F1
#
_cell.length_a   1.000
_cell.length_b   1.000
_cell.length_c   1.000
_cell.angle_alpha   90.00
_cell.angle_beta   90.00
_cell.angle_gamma   90.00
#
_symmetry.space_group_name_H-M   'P 1'
#
loop_
_entity.id
_entity.type
_entity.pdbx_description
1 polymer ?
#
loop_
_entity_poly.entity_id
_entity_poly.type
_entity_poly.pdbx_seq_one_letter_code
_entity_poly.pdbx_strand_id
1 'polypeptide(L)'
;MSTKLLTPLLVATAKADGHGSMRVVWVGSLAGGAPLCLKGGIPMNNVDYHRDLWSMSKYGISKAREYVQGSEYARQYKADGAISVTLNPGNLDSEL
;
A
#
# COMPACT_ATOMS: atom_id res chain seq x y z
N MET A 1 -10.34 7.49 -1.54
CA MET A 1 -9.56 6.33 -1.08
C MET A 1 -10.05 5.93 0.31
N SER A 2 -10.50 4.68 0.49
CA SER A 2 -11.21 4.22 1.70
C SER A 2 -10.44 4.48 3.01
N THR A 3 -9.12 4.23 3.03
CA THR A 3 -8.31 4.38 4.26
C THR A 3 -8.35 5.79 4.84
N LYS A 4 -8.32 6.84 4.00
CA LYS A 4 -8.36 8.25 4.45
C LYS A 4 -9.62 8.57 5.25
N LEU A 5 -10.75 7.94 4.92
CA LEU A 5 -12.02 8.14 5.62
C LEU A 5 -12.06 7.42 6.97
N LEU A 6 -11.39 6.27 7.08
CA LEU A 6 -11.30 5.49 8.31
C LEU A 6 -10.22 6.02 9.26
N THR A 7 -9.22 6.73 8.75
CA THR A 7 -8.08 7.24 9.53
C THR A 7 -8.47 7.97 10.82
N PRO A 8 -9.44 8.91 10.83
CA PRO A 8 -9.82 9.60 12.07
C PRO A 8 -10.29 8.63 13.16
N LEU A 9 -11.09 7.62 12.79
CA LEU A 9 -11.57 6.60 13.71
C LEU A 9 -10.43 5.71 14.20
N LEU A 10 -9.58 5.24 13.28
CA LEU A 10 -8.43 4.40 13.61
C LEU A 10 -7.46 5.08 14.58
N VAL A 11 -7.21 6.38 14.39
CA VAL A 11 -6.39 7.20 15.29
C VAL A 11 -7.07 7.39 16.65
N ALA A 12 -8.38 7.63 16.68
CA ALA A 12 -9.12 7.75 17.93
C ALA A 12 -9.03 6.45 18.76
N THR A 13 -9.19 5.29 18.10
CA THR A 13 -9.01 3.98 18.73
C THR A 13 -7.59 3.77 19.26
N ALA A 14 -6.56 4.11 18.46
CA ALA A 14 -5.17 3.99 18.89
C ALA A 14 -4.84 4.82 20.15
N LYS A 15 -5.46 6.00 20.28
CA LYS A 15 -5.31 6.88 21.45
C LYS A 15 -6.05 6.36 22.68
N ALA A 16 -7.20 5.72 22.50
CA ALA A 16 -7.99 5.15 23.59
C ALA A 16 -7.39 3.86 24.16
N ASP A 17 -6.93 2.96 23.27
CA ASP A 17 -6.52 1.60 23.64
C ASP A 17 -5.01 1.44 23.87
N GLY A 18 -4.24 2.51 23.62
CA GLY A 18 -2.79 2.54 23.80
C GLY A 18 -1.98 2.20 22.54
N HIS A 19 -0.69 2.53 22.57
CA HIS A 19 0.23 2.40 21.43
C HIS A 19 0.28 0.96 20.88
N GLY A 20 0.14 0.82 19.56
CA GLY A 20 0.26 -0.46 18.87
C GLY A 20 -0.99 -1.34 18.86
N SER A 21 -2.09 -0.87 19.44
CA SER A 21 -3.43 -1.50 19.35
C SER A 21 -3.96 -1.50 17.91
N MET A 22 -3.58 -0.50 17.11
CA MET A 22 -4.08 -0.28 15.75
C MET A 22 -3.02 -0.55 14.68
N ARG A 23 -3.40 -1.31 13.65
CA ARG A 23 -2.57 -1.67 12.49
C ARG A 23 -3.31 -1.42 11.17
N VAL A 24 -2.66 -0.79 10.20
CA VAL A 24 -3.07 -0.85 8.79
C VAL A 24 -2.16 -1.83 8.07
N VAL A 25 -2.76 -2.81 7.42
CA VAL A 25 -2.04 -3.82 6.63
C VAL A 25 -2.32 -3.60 5.15
N TRP A 26 -1.27 -3.36 4.38
CA TRP A 26 -1.32 -3.15 2.93
C TRP A 26 -0.88 -4.43 2.23
N VAL A 27 -1.81 -5.10 1.54
CA VAL A 27 -1.52 -6.36 0.85
C VAL A 27 -0.89 -6.08 -0.51
N GLY A 28 0.44 -6.11 -0.54
CA GLY A 28 1.28 -6.01 -1.72
C GLY A 28 1.45 -7.35 -2.45
N SER A 29 2.54 -7.45 -3.21
CA SER A 29 2.91 -8.64 -3.98
C SER A 29 4.38 -8.55 -4.37
N LEU A 30 5.03 -9.69 -4.60
CA LEU A 30 6.35 -9.75 -5.25
C LEU A 30 6.38 -8.98 -6.58
N ALA A 31 5.25 -8.87 -7.28
CA ALA A 31 5.14 -8.15 -8.54
C ALA A 31 5.52 -6.66 -8.43
N GLY A 32 5.37 -6.05 -7.24
CA GLY A 32 5.77 -4.66 -6.99
C GLY A 32 7.29 -4.44 -6.96
N GLY A 33 8.08 -5.49 -6.73
CA GLY A 33 9.54 -5.45 -6.74
C GLY A 33 10.20 -6.27 -7.86
N ALA A 34 9.40 -6.96 -8.67
CA ALA A 34 9.86 -7.79 -9.78
C ALA A 34 10.10 -6.95 -11.05
N PRO A 35 10.80 -7.49 -12.08
CA PRO A 35 10.95 -6.84 -13.39
C PRO A 35 9.63 -6.49 -14.10
N LEU A 36 8.50 -7.03 -13.60
CA LEU A 36 7.16 -6.67 -14.03
C LEU A 36 6.81 -5.21 -13.69
N CYS A 37 7.32 -4.69 -12.56
CA CYS A 37 7.22 -3.27 -12.24
C CYS A 37 8.27 -2.49 -13.04
N LEU A 38 7.87 -1.36 -13.63
CA LEU A 38 8.79 -0.49 -14.37
C LEU A 38 9.96 -0.07 -13.46
N LYS A 39 11.15 0.02 -14.05
CA LYS A 39 12.34 0.51 -13.36
C LYS A 39 12.06 1.91 -12.80
N GLY A 40 12.29 2.10 -11.50
CA GLY A 40 11.94 3.32 -10.78
C GLY A 40 10.55 3.29 -10.09
N GLY A 41 9.83 2.18 -10.17
CA GLY A 41 8.58 1.98 -9.45
C GLY A 41 7.37 2.58 -10.17
N ILE A 42 6.73 3.56 -9.55
CA ILE A 42 5.47 4.15 -10.03
C ILE A 42 5.79 5.26 -11.05
N PRO A 43 5.36 5.14 -12.32
CA PRO A 43 5.55 6.19 -13.31
C PRO A 43 4.59 7.36 -13.04
N MET A 44 5.03 8.35 -12.25
CA MET A 44 4.18 9.48 -11.85
C MET A 44 3.64 10.29 -13.03
N ASN A 45 4.31 10.26 -14.17
CA ASN A 45 3.90 10.90 -15.43
C ASN A 45 3.05 10.01 -16.35
N ASN A 46 2.54 8.86 -15.86
CA ASN A 46 1.67 7.96 -16.61
C ASN A 46 0.76 7.15 -15.67
N VAL A 47 0.35 7.75 -14.54
CA VAL A 47 -0.44 7.06 -13.51
C VAL A 47 -1.86 6.74 -13.95
N ASP A 48 -2.35 7.46 -14.95
CA ASP A 48 -3.63 7.37 -15.65
C ASP A 48 -3.56 6.45 -16.88
N TYR A 49 -2.37 5.94 -17.23
CA TYR A 49 -2.12 5.06 -18.36
C TYR A 49 -2.55 5.64 -19.72
N HIS A 50 -2.42 6.96 -19.92
CA HIS A 50 -2.60 7.57 -21.26
C HIS A 50 -1.59 7.03 -22.28
N ARG A 51 -0.43 6.55 -21.81
CA ARG A 51 0.44 5.63 -22.55
C ARG A 51 0.18 4.22 -22.04
N ASP A 52 -0.34 3.37 -22.91
CA ASP A 52 -0.73 2.02 -22.50
C ASP A 52 0.49 1.17 -22.08
N LEU A 53 0.24 0.24 -21.16
CA LEU A 53 1.23 -0.68 -20.62
C LEU A 53 0.65 -2.09 -20.63
N TRP A 54 1.54 -3.08 -20.74
CA TRP A 54 1.16 -4.48 -20.58
C TRP A 54 0.44 -4.72 -19.24
N SER A 55 -0.55 -5.61 -19.23
CA SER A 55 -1.43 -5.84 -18.07
C SER A 55 -0.66 -6.19 -16.81
N MET A 56 0.35 -7.04 -16.90
CA MET A 56 1.19 -7.40 -15.76
C MET A 56 2.07 -6.25 -15.29
N SER A 57 2.43 -5.30 -16.16
CA SER A 57 3.11 -4.07 -15.75
C SER A 57 2.18 -3.14 -14.99
N LYS A 58 0.91 -3.01 -15.42
CA LYS A 58 -0.11 -2.28 -14.66
C LYS A 58 -0.33 -2.92 -13.28
N TYR A 59 -0.36 -4.26 -13.21
CA TYR A 59 -0.42 -5.00 -11.95
C TYR A 59 0.83 -4.79 -11.08
N GLY A 60 2.03 -4.90 -11.64
CA GLY A 60 3.28 -4.62 -10.91
C GLY A 60 3.31 -3.20 -10.35
N ILE A 61 2.91 -2.21 -11.16
CA ILE A 61 2.79 -0.80 -10.73
C ILE A 61 1.74 -0.65 -9.65
N SER A 62 0.56 -1.30 -9.79
CA SER A 62 -0.46 -1.24 -8.74
C SER A 62 0.11 -1.79 -7.45
N LYS A 63 0.85 -2.91 -7.51
CA LYS A 63 1.52 -3.61 -6.39
C LYS A 63 2.71 -2.86 -5.78
N ALA A 64 3.36 -2.00 -6.55
CA ALA A 64 4.39 -1.08 -6.05
C ALA A 64 3.76 0.08 -5.25
N ARG A 65 2.53 0.49 -5.57
CA ARG A 65 1.85 1.60 -4.89
C ARG A 65 1.53 1.28 -3.43
N GLU A 66 1.25 0.05 -3.05
CA GLU A 66 0.99 -0.33 -1.66
C GLU A 66 2.22 -0.09 -0.77
N TYR A 67 3.44 -0.32 -1.27
CA TYR A 67 4.67 -0.04 -0.50
C TYR A 67 4.84 1.45 -0.21
N VAL A 68 4.61 2.30 -1.22
CA VAL A 68 4.66 3.76 -1.05
C VAL A 68 3.57 4.22 -0.10
N GLN A 69 2.37 3.68 -0.26
CA GLN A 69 1.21 4.02 0.55
C GLN A 69 1.37 3.60 2.02
N GLY A 70 1.89 2.40 2.27
CA GLY A 70 2.19 1.94 3.61
C GLY A 70 3.28 2.75 4.29
N SER A 71 4.31 3.14 3.54
CA SER A 71 5.39 4.00 4.02
C SER A 71 4.89 5.41 4.35
N GLU A 72 4.07 6.01 3.47
CA GLU A 72 3.50 7.34 3.70
C GLU A 72 2.51 7.35 4.87
N TYR A 73 1.70 6.30 5.02
CA TYR A 73 0.80 6.18 6.16
C TYR A 73 1.58 6.06 7.47
N ALA A 74 2.64 5.26 7.49
CA ALA A 74 3.54 5.17 8.65
C ALA A 74 4.13 6.54 8.99
N ARG A 75 4.67 7.25 7.98
CA ARG A 75 5.29 8.56 8.15
C ARG A 75 4.32 9.59 8.73
N GLN A 76 3.08 9.60 8.24
CA GLN A 76 2.06 10.58 8.62
C GLN A 76 1.47 10.30 10.01
N TYR A 77 1.21 9.03 10.35
CA TYR A 77 0.42 8.68 11.54
C TYR A 77 1.20 7.95 12.65
N LYS A 78 2.53 7.82 12.53
CA LYS A 78 3.36 7.23 13.59
C LYS A 78 3.18 7.92 14.96
N ALA A 79 3.04 9.25 14.96
CA ALA A 79 2.91 10.04 16.19
C ALA A 79 1.55 9.81 16.86
N ASP A 80 0.54 9.40 16.08
CA ASP A 80 -0.78 9.04 16.56
C ASP A 80 -0.89 7.57 17.01
N GLY A 81 0.23 6.83 17.06
CA GLY A 81 0.28 5.45 17.53
C GLY A 81 -0.10 4.39 16.48
N ALA A 82 -0.28 4.79 15.22
CA ALA A 82 -0.62 3.87 14.14
C ALA A 82 0.60 3.04 13.70
N ILE A 83 0.42 1.72 13.60
CA ILE A 83 1.36 0.81 12.95
C ILE A 83 0.90 0.60 11.51
N SER A 84 1.82 0.73 10.54
CA SER A 84 1.53 0.53 9.11
C SER A 84 2.52 -0.46 8.52
N VAL A 85 2.01 -1.55 7.94
CA VAL A 85 2.83 -2.64 7.42
C VAL A 85 2.38 -3.01 6.03
N THR A 86 3.33 -3.13 5.10
CA THR A 86 3.09 -3.72 3.79
C THR A 86 3.57 -5.16 3.81
N LEU A 87 2.75 -6.09 3.31
CA LEU A 87 3.11 -7.51 3.23
C LEU A 87 2.91 -8.06 1.82
N ASN A 88 3.76 -9.00 1.43
CA ASN A 88 3.52 -9.88 0.29
C ASN A 88 2.98 -11.21 0.84
N PRO A 89 1.75 -11.64 0.49
CA PRO A 89 1.16 -12.85 1.06
C PRO A 89 1.73 -14.15 0.46
N GLY A 90 2.59 -14.06 -0.55
CA GLY A 90 3.10 -15.22 -1.30
C GLY A 90 2.14 -15.66 -2.41
N ASN A 91 2.34 -16.87 -2.92
CA ASN A 91 1.49 -17.45 -3.94
C ASN A 91 0.34 -18.20 -3.25
N LEU A 92 -0.89 -17.71 -3.45
CA LEU A 92 -2.09 -18.27 -2.85
C LEU A 92 -2.89 -19.02 -3.91
N ASP A 93 -3.54 -20.11 -3.51
CA ASP A 93 -4.57 -20.77 -4.31
C ASP A 93 -5.87 -19.97 -4.15
N SER A 94 -6.08 -19.03 -5.07
CA SER A 94 -7.22 -18.11 -5.06
C SER A 94 -7.60 -17.72 -6.49
N GLU A 95 -8.81 -17.20 -6.67
CA GLU A 95 -9.33 -16.72 -7.98
C GLU A 95 -8.73 -15.38 -8.45
N LEU A 96 -7.58 -14.97 -7.89
CA LEU A 96 -6.94 -13.65 -8.08
C LEU A 96 -5.57 -13.72 -8.75
#